data_AF-A0A3A0DUH4-F1
#
_entry.id   AF-A0A3A0DUH4-F1
#
_cell.length_a   1.000
_cell.length_b   1.000
_cell.length_c   1.000
_cell.angle_alpha   90.00
_cell.angle_beta   90.00
_cell.angle_gamma   90.00
#
_symmetry.space_group_name_H-M   'P 1'
#
loop_
_entity.id
_entity.type
_entity.pdbx_description
1 polymer ?
#
loop_
_entity_poly.entity_id
_entity_poly.type
_entity_poly.pdbx_seq_one_letter_code
_entity_poly.pdbx_strand_id
1 'polypeptide(L)'
;MLGLLGMALQSVSTAARPGWDLVWNDEFDGTAVDTTKWTKEVTNSPANNELQAYIAEQVTVSAGNLVITSENIPTNGKQYRSGRVHSNFTKQYGRWEVRADLPTSRGMWPAIWLLPNTSQYNWPSQGEIDIMENRGNQPFLTSSAFHYGTSQPYNHQFRFAEQTMARFGQPVNFHDSFHVYAAEWDATKIRFFVDDVHHWTLYNSDVGGFLGRQSAPMWTMLNTAVGGSFLPPPDSTTVWPQKFLIDYVRIHDRNDDPIRFRNGQFEESDGSLAGWSVFGNKRDVNNVSVHNEAATGAASLKLFGQFTGSTNFSGVSQGITVAEGHEVRAEAASFIRSQDSIASTGNTVQMKIEFYSDFGGRYGSSA
;
A
#
# COMPACT_ATOMS: atom_id res chain seq x y z
N MET A 1 -35.03 18.34 -34.48
CA MET A 1 -34.91 18.58 -33.03
C MET A 1 -33.81 17.65 -32.53
N LEU A 2 -32.57 18.15 -32.41
CA LEU A 2 -31.46 17.38 -31.85
C LEU A 2 -31.63 17.35 -30.33
N GLY A 3 -31.79 16.16 -29.75
CA GLY A 3 -31.77 15.97 -28.31
C GLY A 3 -30.32 15.90 -27.82
N LEU A 4 -29.90 16.86 -27.01
CA LEU A 4 -28.70 16.73 -26.19
C LEU A 4 -28.96 15.64 -25.14
N LEU A 5 -28.27 14.51 -25.22
CA LEU A 5 -28.08 13.65 -24.06
C LEU A 5 -27.10 14.36 -23.13
N GLY A 6 -27.62 14.90 -22.03
CA GLY A 6 -26.79 15.31 -20.90
C GLY A 6 -26.17 14.07 -20.26
N MET A 7 -24.85 13.92 -20.39
CA MET A 7 -24.10 13.03 -19.52
C MET A 7 -24.18 13.60 -18.11
N ALA A 8 -24.94 12.94 -17.24
CA ALA A 8 -24.85 13.20 -15.80
C ALA A 8 -23.48 12.72 -15.32
N LEU A 9 -22.69 13.63 -14.77
CA LEU A 9 -21.52 13.30 -13.95
C LEU A 9 -22.03 12.42 -12.80
N GLN A 10 -21.74 11.12 -12.85
CA GLN A 10 -21.90 10.27 -11.68
C GLN A 10 -20.86 10.71 -10.66
N SER A 11 -21.30 11.29 -9.56
CA SER A 11 -20.46 11.47 -8.38
C SER A 11 -20.01 10.07 -7.95
N VAL A 12 -18.72 9.77 -8.11
CA VAL A 12 -18.13 8.57 -7.53
C VAL A 12 -18.28 8.72 -6.03
N SER A 13 -19.23 7.98 -5.45
CA SER A 13 -19.34 7.88 -4.00
C SER A 13 -17.99 7.40 -3.48
N THR A 14 -17.25 8.26 -2.76
CA THR A 14 -16.09 7.81 -2.00
C THR A 14 -16.59 6.72 -1.06
N ALA A 15 -16.18 5.48 -1.30
CA ALA A 15 -16.64 4.37 -0.49
C ALA A 15 -16.25 4.65 0.96
N ALA A 16 -17.24 4.84 1.84
CA ALA A 16 -16.98 5.05 3.26
C ALA A 16 -16.14 3.89 3.78
N ARG A 17 -15.07 4.18 4.52
CA ARG A 17 -14.16 3.16 5.06
C ARG A 17 -14.51 2.96 6.53
N PRO A 18 -15.18 1.86 6.93
CA PRO A 18 -15.58 1.66 8.33
C PRO A 18 -14.41 1.79 9.30
N GLY A 19 -14.58 2.58 10.37
CA GLY A 19 -13.52 2.91 11.34
C GLY A 19 -12.54 4.00 10.87
N TRP A 20 -12.84 4.68 9.75
CA TRP A 20 -12.02 5.75 9.19
C TRP A 20 -12.90 6.86 8.61
N ASP A 21 -12.71 8.08 9.11
CA ASP A 21 -13.38 9.27 8.57
C ASP A 21 -12.47 9.97 7.57
N LEU A 22 -12.98 10.25 6.38
CA LEU A 22 -12.23 11.01 5.37
C LEU A 22 -12.06 12.46 5.85
N VAL A 23 -10.80 12.91 5.99
CA VAL A 23 -10.49 14.28 6.48
C VAL A 23 -9.83 15.16 5.43
N TRP A 24 -9.21 14.56 4.40
CA TRP A 24 -8.67 15.29 3.27
C TRP A 24 -8.58 14.37 2.05
N ASN A 25 -8.84 14.91 0.86
CA ASN A 25 -8.67 14.19 -0.39
C ASN A 25 -8.42 15.08 -1.59
N ASP A 26 -7.88 14.47 -2.63
CA ASP A 26 -7.94 14.96 -4.01
C ASP A 26 -8.24 13.79 -4.95
N GLU A 27 -9.30 13.93 -5.76
CA GLU A 27 -9.73 12.94 -6.76
C GLU A 27 -9.30 13.34 -8.17
N PHE A 28 -8.62 14.49 -8.33
CA PHE A 28 -8.09 14.96 -9.61
C PHE A 28 -9.11 15.06 -10.76
N ASP A 29 -10.40 15.22 -10.45
CA ASP A 29 -11.51 15.43 -11.41
C ASP A 29 -11.44 16.78 -12.15
N GLY A 30 -10.53 17.66 -11.74
CA GLY A 30 -10.30 18.96 -12.37
C GLY A 30 -9.58 18.87 -13.72
N THR A 31 -9.23 20.03 -14.27
CA THR A 31 -8.47 20.14 -15.54
C THR A 31 -7.03 20.58 -15.34
N ALA A 32 -6.64 20.87 -14.09
CA ALA A 32 -5.30 21.30 -13.71
C ALA A 32 -5.02 20.88 -12.27
N VAL A 33 -3.74 20.89 -11.89
CA VAL A 33 -3.31 20.68 -10.51
C VAL A 33 -3.89 21.80 -9.64
N ASP A 34 -4.63 21.42 -8.59
CA ASP A 34 -5.15 22.38 -7.61
C ASP A 34 -4.00 22.90 -6.74
N THR A 35 -3.56 24.13 -7.01
CA THR A 35 -2.44 24.75 -6.29
C THR A 35 -2.78 25.12 -4.85
N THR A 36 -4.05 25.08 -4.45
CA THR A 36 -4.42 25.20 -3.03
C THR A 36 -4.13 23.92 -2.26
N LYS A 37 -4.14 22.77 -2.95
CA LYS A 37 -3.87 21.44 -2.39
C LYS A 37 -2.46 20.95 -2.61
N TRP A 38 -1.78 21.38 -3.67
CA TRP A 38 -0.50 20.83 -4.10
C TRP A 38 0.53 21.89 -4.45
N THR A 39 1.79 21.62 -4.12
CA THR A 39 2.95 22.39 -4.56
C THR A 39 3.85 21.52 -5.42
N LYS A 40 4.15 21.99 -6.63
CA LYS A 40 5.06 21.32 -7.56
C LYS A 40 6.49 21.70 -7.22
N GLU A 41 7.35 20.69 -7.04
CA GLU A 41 8.76 20.92 -6.75
C GLU A 41 9.57 21.08 -8.03
N VAL A 42 10.43 22.09 -8.05
CA VAL A 42 11.36 22.35 -9.13
C VAL A 42 12.78 22.28 -8.57
N THR A 43 13.54 21.26 -8.98
CA THR A 43 14.91 21.07 -8.53
C THR A 43 15.72 20.26 -9.54
N ASN A 44 17.00 20.62 -9.68
CA ASN A 44 17.97 19.90 -10.50
C ASN A 44 19.01 19.16 -9.62
N SER A 45 18.81 19.17 -8.31
CA SER A 45 19.70 18.56 -7.31
C SER A 45 18.96 17.47 -6.53
N PRO A 46 18.59 16.35 -7.17
CA PRO A 46 17.99 15.23 -6.47
C PRO A 46 18.94 14.63 -5.44
N ALA A 47 18.40 14.00 -4.40
CA ALA A 47 19.16 13.59 -3.23
C ALA A 47 19.92 12.27 -3.42
N ASN A 48 19.47 11.39 -4.31
CA ASN A 48 19.92 9.99 -4.36
C ASN A 48 20.70 9.63 -5.64
N ASN A 49 21.52 10.57 -6.14
CA ASN A 49 22.24 10.47 -7.42
C ASN A 49 21.31 10.31 -8.64
N GLU A 50 20.09 10.79 -8.55
CA GLU A 50 19.11 10.68 -9.63
C GLU A 50 19.48 11.59 -10.81
N LEU A 51 19.03 11.21 -12.00
CA LEU A 51 19.51 11.74 -13.28
C LEU A 51 18.58 12.76 -13.92
N GLN A 52 17.38 12.98 -13.36
CA GLN A 52 16.38 13.93 -13.85
C GLN A 52 16.52 15.31 -13.23
N ALA A 53 16.02 16.31 -13.95
CA ALA A 53 15.52 17.55 -13.39
C ALA A 53 14.02 17.39 -13.07
N TYR A 54 13.60 17.76 -11.86
CA TYR A 54 12.19 17.91 -11.53
C TYR A 54 11.72 19.30 -11.99
N ILE A 55 10.66 19.35 -12.81
CA ILE A 55 10.07 20.59 -13.32
C ILE A 55 8.54 20.57 -13.20
N ALA A 56 7.92 21.76 -13.13
CA ALA A 56 6.49 21.90 -12.87
C ALA A 56 5.61 21.40 -14.02
N GLU A 57 6.11 21.44 -15.26
CA GLU A 57 5.42 21.01 -16.47
C GLU A 57 5.21 19.50 -16.53
N GLN A 58 6.00 18.72 -15.78
CA GLN A 58 5.90 17.27 -15.72
C GLN A 58 4.88 16.78 -14.68
N VAL A 59 4.16 17.69 -14.02
CA VAL A 59 3.06 17.40 -13.11
C VAL A 59 1.80 18.04 -13.66
N THR A 60 0.87 17.24 -14.16
CA THR A 60 -0.37 17.72 -14.79
C THR A 60 -1.58 16.99 -14.24
N VAL A 61 -2.79 17.46 -14.55
CA VAL A 61 -4.03 16.71 -14.32
C VAL A 61 -4.69 16.46 -15.66
N SER A 62 -5.08 15.23 -15.94
CA SER A 62 -5.76 14.85 -17.17
C SER A 62 -6.55 13.56 -16.97
N ALA A 63 -7.76 13.49 -17.54
CA ALA A 63 -8.62 12.31 -17.51
C ALA A 63 -8.84 11.75 -16.08
N GLY A 64 -9.12 12.61 -15.11
CA GLY A 64 -9.37 12.22 -13.72
C GLY A 64 -8.13 11.75 -12.96
N ASN A 65 -6.93 12.06 -13.44
CA ASN A 65 -5.69 11.65 -12.81
C ASN A 65 -4.71 12.82 -12.67
N LEU A 66 -3.98 12.86 -11.56
CA LEU A 66 -2.67 13.50 -11.54
C LEU A 66 -1.70 12.64 -12.36
N VAL A 67 -0.98 13.28 -13.28
CA VAL A 67 -0.05 12.63 -14.19
C VAL A 67 1.35 13.22 -13.97
N ILE A 68 2.25 12.38 -13.48
CA ILE A 68 3.68 12.67 -13.45
C ILE A 68 4.31 12.00 -14.67
N THR A 69 4.92 12.79 -15.56
CA THR A 69 5.56 12.29 -16.78
C THR A 69 7.08 12.32 -16.64
N SER A 70 7.76 11.29 -17.13
CA SER A 70 9.22 11.22 -17.20
C SER A 70 9.66 11.07 -18.65
N GLU A 71 10.65 11.86 -19.07
CA GLU A 71 11.11 11.95 -20.46
C GLU A 71 12.64 12.01 -20.58
N ASN A 72 13.17 11.42 -21.66
CA ASN A 72 14.56 11.56 -22.08
C ASN A 72 14.77 12.85 -22.88
N ILE A 73 14.56 13.98 -22.20
CA ILE A 73 14.74 15.32 -22.76
C ILE A 73 15.68 16.10 -21.83
N PRO A 74 16.90 16.44 -22.30
CA PRO A 74 17.85 17.22 -21.51
C PRO A 74 17.23 18.54 -21.03
N THR A 75 17.27 18.76 -19.73
CA THR A 75 16.62 19.91 -19.07
C THR A 75 17.49 20.36 -17.91
N ASN A 76 17.76 21.68 -17.81
CA ASN A 76 18.48 22.29 -16.70
C ASN A 76 19.80 21.60 -16.29
N GLY A 77 20.57 21.10 -17.27
CA GLY A 77 21.85 20.42 -17.03
C GLY A 77 21.73 18.95 -16.59
N LYS A 78 20.52 18.38 -16.60
CA LYS A 78 20.24 16.95 -16.40
C LYS A 78 19.81 16.32 -17.73
N GLN A 79 20.04 15.01 -17.88
CA GLN A 79 19.71 14.28 -19.11
C GLN A 79 18.20 14.05 -19.27
N TYR A 80 17.49 13.91 -18.15
CA TYR A 80 16.07 13.58 -18.11
C TYR A 80 15.28 14.69 -17.44
N ARG A 81 13.96 14.71 -17.65
CA ARG A 81 13.03 15.53 -16.89
C ARG A 81 11.91 14.68 -16.31
N SER A 82 11.43 15.05 -15.12
CA SER A 82 10.33 14.37 -14.44
C SER A 82 9.56 15.32 -13.53
N GLY A 83 8.54 14.82 -12.84
CA GLY A 83 7.71 15.56 -11.89
C GLY A 83 7.91 15.09 -10.45
N ARG A 84 7.81 16.05 -9.52
CA ARG A 84 7.70 15.83 -8.08
C ARG A 84 6.72 16.86 -7.51
N VAL A 85 5.82 16.42 -6.65
CA VAL A 85 4.79 17.25 -6.06
C VAL A 85 4.54 16.81 -4.62
N HIS A 86 4.16 17.76 -3.77
CA HIS A 86 3.73 17.45 -2.42
C HIS A 86 2.41 18.13 -2.06
N SER A 87 1.65 17.53 -1.15
CA SER A 87 0.43 18.13 -0.64
C SER A 87 0.76 19.35 0.22
N ASN A 88 -0.11 20.36 0.19
CA ASN A 88 -0.11 21.49 1.12
C ASN A 88 -0.76 21.10 2.46
N PHE A 89 -1.52 20.01 2.47
CA PHE A 89 -2.03 19.40 3.68
C PHE A 89 -0.94 18.57 4.35
N THR A 90 -0.76 18.78 5.66
CA THR A 90 0.10 17.95 6.51
C THR A 90 -0.70 17.37 7.64
N LYS A 91 -0.33 16.16 8.06
CA LYS A 91 -0.93 15.51 9.22
C LYS A 91 0.05 14.53 9.85
N GLN A 92 -0.09 14.36 11.14
CA GLN A 92 0.51 13.25 11.86
C GLN A 92 -0.54 12.17 12.08
N TYR A 93 -0.15 10.91 11.86
CA TYR A 93 -1.03 9.75 11.99
C TYR A 93 -2.18 9.71 10.97
N GLY A 94 -2.97 8.64 11.06
CA GLY A 94 -4.12 8.40 10.21
C GLY A 94 -3.84 7.33 9.18
N ARG A 95 -4.77 7.18 8.24
CA ARG A 95 -4.60 6.32 7.07
C ARG A 95 -4.40 7.16 5.83
N TRP A 96 -3.28 6.92 5.16
CA TRP A 96 -2.89 7.57 3.91
C TRP A 96 -3.06 6.56 2.79
N GLU A 97 -3.91 6.87 1.82
CA GLU A 97 -4.18 6.02 0.65
C GLU A 97 -3.91 6.78 -0.64
N VAL A 98 -3.27 6.10 -1.58
CA VAL A 98 -3.04 6.60 -2.92
C VAL A 98 -3.38 5.49 -3.91
N ARG A 99 -4.33 5.75 -4.81
CA ARG A 99 -4.63 4.83 -5.91
C ARG A 99 -3.86 5.25 -7.14
N ALA A 100 -2.97 4.40 -7.62
CA ALA A 100 -2.07 4.77 -8.70
C ALA A 100 -1.70 3.60 -9.62
N ASP A 101 -1.42 3.94 -10.88
CA ASP A 101 -0.85 3.07 -11.91
C ASP A 101 0.59 3.52 -12.18
N LEU A 102 1.53 2.59 -12.03
CA LEU A 102 2.95 2.89 -11.92
C LEU A 102 3.62 2.99 -13.31
N PRO A 103 4.61 3.89 -13.47
CA PRO A 103 5.45 3.88 -14.64
C PRO A 103 6.25 2.57 -14.67
N THR A 104 6.44 2.08 -15.87
CA THR A 104 7.17 0.83 -16.12
C THR A 104 8.59 1.14 -16.58
N SER A 105 9.34 0.11 -16.93
CA SER A 105 10.63 0.18 -17.59
C SER A 105 11.83 0.43 -16.65
N ARG A 106 12.97 -0.10 -17.08
CA ARG A 106 14.26 0.06 -16.41
C ARG A 106 14.62 1.54 -16.25
N GLY A 107 15.11 1.88 -15.07
CA GLY A 107 15.51 3.24 -14.73
C GLY A 107 14.39 4.09 -14.12
N MET A 108 13.14 3.63 -14.09
CA MET A 108 12.07 4.35 -13.39
C MET A 108 12.02 3.98 -11.90
N TRP A 109 11.82 4.99 -11.07
CA TRP A 109 11.65 4.88 -9.62
C TRP A 109 10.47 5.73 -9.17
N PRO A 110 9.22 5.25 -9.34
CA PRO A 110 8.06 5.89 -8.74
C PRO A 110 8.07 5.71 -7.22
N ALA A 111 7.65 6.77 -6.52
CA ALA A 111 7.52 6.77 -5.07
C ALA A 111 6.24 7.48 -4.60
N ILE A 112 5.60 6.87 -3.61
CA ILE A 112 4.51 7.42 -2.79
C ILE A 112 5.00 7.39 -1.35
N TRP A 113 5.19 8.55 -0.75
CA TRP A 113 5.90 8.66 0.50
C TRP A 113 5.43 9.87 1.30
N LEU A 114 5.78 9.92 2.57
CA LEU A 114 5.41 10.97 3.50
C LEU A 114 6.69 11.58 4.07
N LEU A 115 6.76 12.92 4.06
CA LEU A 115 7.93 13.65 4.52
C LEU A 115 7.48 14.87 5.35
N PRO A 116 8.14 15.18 6.48
CA PRO A 116 7.95 16.44 7.17
C PRO A 116 8.49 17.62 6.35
N ASN A 117 8.12 18.84 6.75
CA ASN A 117 8.75 20.03 6.20
C ASN A 117 10.24 20.10 6.52
N THR A 118 11.08 19.80 5.54
CA THR A 118 12.54 19.76 5.72
C THR A 118 13.18 21.13 5.94
N SER A 119 12.48 22.23 5.60
CA SER A 119 12.92 23.58 5.99
C SER A 119 12.74 23.85 7.49
N GLN A 120 11.88 23.09 8.16
CA GLN A 120 11.64 23.16 9.60
C GLN A 120 12.37 22.04 10.36
N TYR A 121 12.50 20.87 9.74
CA TYR A 121 12.99 19.65 10.35
C TYR A 121 14.08 19.00 9.48
N ASN A 122 15.33 19.08 9.92
CA ASN A 122 16.43 18.47 9.18
C ASN A 122 16.25 16.96 9.09
N TRP A 123 16.26 16.40 7.88
CA TRP A 123 16.17 14.96 7.69
C TRP A 123 17.42 14.24 8.26
N PRO A 124 17.31 13.02 8.84
CA PRO A 124 16.09 12.20 9.04
C PRO A 124 15.44 12.41 10.42
N SER A 125 15.67 13.55 11.08
CA SER A 125 15.41 13.71 12.51
C SER A 125 13.95 13.57 12.95
N GLN A 126 13.00 13.72 12.03
CA GLN A 126 11.55 13.64 12.29
C GLN A 126 10.83 12.58 11.44
N GLY A 127 11.59 11.65 10.87
CA GLY A 127 11.06 10.51 10.13
C GLY A 127 10.75 10.79 8.66
N GLU A 128 10.61 9.70 7.90
CA GLU A 128 10.08 9.63 6.54
C GLU A 128 9.44 8.25 6.37
N ILE A 129 8.26 8.20 5.76
CA ILE A 129 7.47 6.97 5.55
C ILE A 129 7.30 6.74 4.06
N ASP A 130 7.96 5.73 3.52
CA ASP A 130 7.77 5.32 2.14
C ASP A 130 6.63 4.31 2.08
N ILE A 131 5.45 4.77 1.64
CA ILE A 131 4.27 3.91 1.51
C ILE A 131 4.51 2.90 0.39
N MET A 132 5.03 3.37 -0.75
CA MET A 132 5.39 2.54 -1.88
C MET A 132 6.57 3.14 -2.62
N GLU A 133 7.59 2.33 -2.83
CA GLU A 133 8.58 2.51 -3.89
C GLU A 133 8.57 1.29 -4.81
N ASN A 134 8.87 1.50 -6.08
CA ASN A 134 9.02 0.43 -7.05
C ASN A 134 10.26 0.68 -7.93
N ARG A 135 10.89 -0.40 -8.37
CA ARG A 135 11.89 -0.37 -9.43
C ARG A 135 11.17 -0.73 -10.72
N GLY A 136 11.13 0.15 -11.71
CA GLY A 136 10.32 -0.02 -12.92
C GLY A 136 10.67 -1.25 -13.79
N ASN A 137 11.78 -1.93 -13.53
CA ASN A 137 12.11 -3.24 -14.11
C ASN A 137 11.70 -4.44 -13.24
N GLN A 138 10.97 -4.22 -12.16
CA GLN A 138 10.47 -5.23 -11.22
C GLN A 138 8.94 -5.12 -11.08
N PRO A 139 8.17 -5.59 -12.08
CA PRO A 139 6.71 -5.48 -12.10
C PRO A 139 6.01 -6.15 -10.92
N PHE A 140 6.60 -7.19 -10.35
CA PHE A 140 5.97 -8.03 -9.32
C PHE A 140 6.40 -7.67 -7.88
N LEU A 141 7.14 -6.57 -7.69
CA LEU A 141 7.72 -6.22 -6.39
C LEU A 141 7.56 -4.74 -6.08
N THR A 142 7.06 -4.41 -4.89
CA THR A 142 7.16 -3.06 -4.31
C THR A 142 7.86 -3.12 -2.95
N SER A 143 8.31 -1.98 -2.47
CA SER A 143 8.88 -1.83 -1.14
C SER A 143 8.20 -0.73 -0.35
N SER A 144 8.26 -0.86 0.97
CA SER A 144 7.92 0.20 1.91
C SER A 144 9.06 0.36 2.90
N ALA A 145 9.26 1.57 3.40
CA ALA A 145 10.34 1.85 4.33
C ALA A 145 9.94 2.92 5.37
N PHE A 146 10.73 2.96 6.44
CA PHE A 146 10.72 4.03 7.42
C PHE A 146 12.14 4.46 7.70
N HIS A 147 12.42 5.73 7.46
CA HIS A 147 13.72 6.35 7.66
C HIS A 147 13.68 7.21 8.92
N TYR A 148 14.70 7.11 9.77
CA TYR A 148 14.74 7.78 11.07
C TYR A 148 16.18 8.04 11.52
N GLY A 149 16.33 8.82 12.59
CA GLY A 149 17.63 9.02 13.23
C GLY A 149 17.86 10.46 13.71
N THR A 150 19.08 10.96 13.60
CA THR A 150 19.44 12.31 14.09
C THR A 150 20.11 13.11 12.99
N SER A 151 19.85 14.42 12.96
CA SER A 151 20.53 15.34 12.03
C SER A 151 21.88 15.83 12.56
N GLN A 152 22.07 15.86 13.89
CA GLN A 152 23.32 16.28 14.52
C GLN A 152 23.55 15.56 15.87
N PRO A 153 24.59 14.73 16.02
CA PRO A 153 25.42 14.20 14.94
C PRO A 153 24.56 13.48 13.89
N TYR A 154 24.96 13.52 12.62
CA TYR A 154 24.19 12.86 11.57
C TYR A 154 24.25 11.34 11.76
N ASN A 155 23.08 10.73 11.88
CA ASN A 155 22.92 9.28 11.98
C ASN A 155 21.60 8.92 11.30
N HIS A 156 21.70 8.33 10.10
CA HIS A 156 20.55 7.85 9.35
C HIS A 156 20.41 6.34 9.54
N GLN A 157 19.20 5.92 9.88
CA GLN A 157 18.78 4.54 10.00
C GLN A 157 17.50 4.34 9.20
N PHE A 158 17.27 3.10 8.78
CA PHE A 158 16.02 2.74 8.13
C PHE A 158 15.62 1.30 8.46
N ARG A 159 14.33 1.03 8.27
CA ARG A 159 13.75 -0.31 8.20
C ARG A 159 12.96 -0.37 6.91
N PHE A 160 12.94 -1.52 6.26
CA PHE A 160 12.20 -1.70 5.03
C PHE A 160 11.68 -3.13 4.91
N ALA A 161 10.67 -3.30 4.07
CA ALA A 161 10.23 -4.60 3.62
C ALA A 161 9.91 -4.55 2.12
N GLU A 162 10.31 -5.59 1.40
CA GLU A 162 9.86 -5.83 0.03
C GLU A 162 8.68 -6.81 0.07
N GLN A 163 7.77 -6.63 -0.88
CA GLN A 163 6.53 -7.40 -0.95
C GLN A 163 6.19 -7.79 -2.38
N THR A 164 5.65 -9.00 -2.51
CA THR A 164 5.09 -9.58 -3.72
C THR A 164 3.70 -10.09 -3.40
N MET A 165 2.76 -10.03 -4.35
CA MET A 165 1.40 -10.53 -4.15
C MET A 165 1.04 -11.62 -5.15
N ALA A 166 0.12 -12.49 -4.75
CA ALA A 166 -0.54 -13.41 -5.65
C ALA A 166 -2.06 -13.27 -5.52
N ARG A 167 -2.76 -13.33 -6.66
CA ARG A 167 -4.22 -13.37 -6.74
C ARG A 167 -4.61 -14.63 -7.50
N PHE A 168 -5.44 -15.48 -6.89
CA PHE A 168 -5.80 -16.81 -7.43
C PHE A 168 -4.58 -17.68 -7.81
N GLY A 169 -3.50 -17.56 -7.04
CA GLY A 169 -2.25 -18.29 -7.28
C GLY A 169 -1.39 -17.78 -8.44
N GLN A 170 -1.75 -16.64 -9.05
CA GLN A 170 -0.92 -15.97 -10.06
C GLN A 170 -0.24 -14.73 -9.47
N PRO A 171 1.02 -14.44 -9.80
CA PRO A 171 1.69 -13.21 -9.38
C PRO A 171 0.93 -11.96 -9.83
N VAL A 172 0.77 -11.00 -8.93
CA VAL A 172 0.19 -9.69 -9.26
C VAL A 172 1.27 -8.80 -9.86
N ASN A 173 1.04 -8.34 -11.08
CA ASN A 173 1.86 -7.33 -11.73
C ASN A 173 1.37 -5.93 -11.33
N PHE A 174 2.18 -5.18 -10.60
CA PHE A 174 1.88 -3.82 -10.14
C PHE A 174 1.96 -2.75 -11.26
N HIS A 175 2.32 -3.15 -12.48
CA HIS A 175 2.44 -2.28 -13.66
C HIS A 175 1.29 -2.43 -14.65
N ASP A 176 0.37 -3.38 -14.44
CA ASP A 176 -0.71 -3.68 -15.41
C ASP A 176 -2.02 -2.93 -15.10
N SER A 177 -2.14 -2.31 -13.93
CA SER A 177 -3.35 -1.60 -13.51
C SER A 177 -3.12 -0.70 -12.30
N PHE A 178 -4.13 0.12 -11.99
CA PHE A 178 -4.18 0.85 -10.73
C PHE A 178 -4.26 -0.09 -9.51
N HIS A 179 -3.45 0.21 -8.51
CA HIS A 179 -3.48 -0.41 -7.19
C HIS A 179 -3.66 0.66 -6.11
N VAL A 180 -4.18 0.27 -4.95
CA VAL A 180 -4.28 1.15 -3.78
C VAL A 180 -3.10 0.89 -2.85
N TYR A 181 -2.20 1.85 -2.73
CA TYR A 181 -1.08 1.81 -1.80
C TYR A 181 -1.44 2.60 -0.54
N ALA A 182 -1.23 2.01 0.64
CA ALA A 182 -1.64 2.67 1.87
C ALA A 182 -0.74 2.40 3.08
N ALA A 183 -0.71 3.38 3.97
CA ALA A 183 -0.13 3.26 5.31
C ALA A 183 -1.15 3.68 6.38
N GLU A 184 -1.32 2.84 7.40
CA GLU A 184 -2.03 3.18 8.64
C GLU A 184 -0.98 3.46 9.71
N TRP A 185 -0.88 4.71 10.13
CA TRP A 185 0.17 5.20 11.02
C TRP A 185 -0.42 5.75 12.32
N ASP A 186 0.08 5.28 13.46
CA ASP A 186 -0.15 5.86 14.77
C ASP A 186 1.15 5.91 15.59
N ALA A 187 1.08 6.37 16.85
CA ALA A 187 2.25 6.51 17.71
C ALA A 187 2.94 5.16 18.06
N THR A 188 2.24 4.04 17.87
CA THR A 188 2.67 2.71 18.28
C THR A 188 3.18 1.87 17.11
N LYS A 189 2.68 2.10 15.89
CA LYS A 189 3.08 1.35 14.70
C LYS A 189 2.71 2.03 13.38
N ILE A 190 3.33 1.54 12.30
CA ILE A 190 2.90 1.76 10.91
C ILE A 190 2.56 0.40 10.30
N ARG A 191 1.41 0.30 9.65
CA ARG A 191 1.00 -0.87 8.86
C ARG A 191 0.89 -0.47 7.39
N PHE A 192 1.50 -1.26 6.51
CA PHE A 192 1.54 -1.01 5.08
C PHE A 192 0.67 -2.01 4.32
N PHE A 193 0.01 -1.53 3.27
CA PHE A 193 -0.97 -2.26 2.50
C PHE A 193 -0.84 -1.99 1.00
N VAL A 194 -1.13 -3.01 0.20
CA VAL A 194 -1.45 -2.88 -1.22
C VAL A 194 -2.78 -3.58 -1.49
N ASP A 195 -3.72 -2.90 -2.13
CA ASP A 195 -5.10 -3.37 -2.34
C ASP A 195 -5.76 -3.90 -1.05
N ASP A 196 -5.56 -3.17 0.05
CA ASP A 196 -6.00 -3.55 1.40
C ASP A 196 -5.44 -4.87 1.94
N VAL A 197 -4.47 -5.47 1.26
CA VAL A 197 -3.69 -6.59 1.76
C VAL A 197 -2.49 -6.05 2.54
N HIS A 198 -2.48 -6.33 3.83
CA HIS A 198 -1.36 -5.98 4.71
C HIS A 198 -0.12 -6.80 4.36
N HIS A 199 1.03 -6.14 4.22
CA HIS A 199 2.30 -6.84 3.93
C HIS A 199 3.41 -6.57 4.94
N TRP A 200 3.33 -5.48 5.72
CA TRP A 200 4.37 -5.16 6.70
C TRP A 200 3.85 -4.31 7.86
N THR A 201 4.32 -4.62 9.07
CA THR A 201 4.13 -3.78 10.27
C THR A 201 5.50 -3.38 10.79
N LEU A 202 5.69 -2.07 11.01
CA LEU A 202 6.78 -1.53 11.80
C LEU A 202 6.22 -1.13 13.16
N TYR A 203 6.74 -1.71 14.24
CA TYR A 203 6.39 -1.30 15.60
C TYR A 203 7.31 -0.20 16.09
N ASN A 204 6.81 0.66 16.98
CA ASN A 204 7.59 1.74 17.60
C ASN A 204 8.84 1.18 18.35
N SER A 205 8.76 -0.04 18.89
CA SER A 205 9.89 -0.74 19.50
C SER A 205 11.01 -1.07 18.50
N ASP A 206 10.70 -1.33 17.23
CA ASP A 206 11.68 -1.69 16.19
C ASP A 206 12.64 -0.54 15.86
N VAL A 207 12.20 0.69 16.19
CA VAL A 207 12.90 1.96 16.01
C VAL A 207 13.19 2.64 17.35
N GLY A 208 13.22 1.89 18.45
CA GLY A 208 13.64 2.37 19.75
C GLY A 208 12.75 3.45 20.36
N GLY A 209 11.48 3.52 19.97
CA GLY A 209 10.52 4.53 20.42
C GLY A 209 10.46 5.80 19.56
N PHE A 210 11.18 5.84 18.44
CA PHE A 210 11.24 7.02 17.55
C PHE A 210 9.88 7.41 16.99
N LEU A 211 9.09 6.42 16.52
CA LEU A 211 7.83 6.66 15.85
C LEU A 211 6.89 7.54 16.68
N GLY A 212 6.66 7.18 17.94
CA GLY A 212 5.74 7.88 18.82
C GLY A 212 6.26 9.15 19.50
N ARG A 213 7.59 9.35 19.54
CA ARG A 213 8.19 10.49 20.28
C ARG A 213 8.81 11.56 19.38
N GLN A 214 9.19 11.22 18.15
CA GLN A 214 9.96 12.09 17.25
C GLN A 214 9.25 12.36 15.92
N SER A 215 8.35 11.51 15.44
CA SER A 215 7.78 11.74 14.10
C SER A 215 6.95 13.03 14.06
N ALA A 216 7.16 13.88 13.07
CA ALA A 216 6.42 15.14 12.89
C ALA A 216 5.25 14.98 11.90
N PRO A 217 4.29 15.92 11.82
CA PRO A 217 3.33 15.96 10.73
C PRO A 217 4.02 15.94 9.35
N MET A 218 3.50 15.15 8.44
CA MET A 218 4.07 14.94 7.10
C MET A 218 3.06 15.35 6.03
N TRP A 219 3.55 15.75 4.86
CA TRP A 219 2.75 15.85 3.63
C TRP A 219 2.92 14.59 2.79
N THR A 220 1.98 14.33 1.87
CA THR A 220 2.16 13.34 0.82
C THR A 220 3.13 13.87 -0.22
N MET A 221 4.12 13.05 -0.58
CA MET A 221 5.06 13.26 -1.66
C MET A 221 4.78 12.26 -2.78
N LEU A 222 4.77 12.74 -4.03
CA LEU A 222 4.61 11.92 -5.23
C LEU A 222 5.68 12.31 -6.25
N ASN A 223 6.44 11.34 -6.75
CA ASN A 223 7.42 11.58 -7.81
C ASN A 223 7.73 10.32 -8.62
N THR A 224 8.40 10.54 -9.75
CA THR A 224 9.14 9.49 -10.46
C THR A 224 10.58 9.93 -10.64
N ALA A 225 11.49 9.33 -9.88
CA ALA A 225 12.93 9.48 -10.11
C ALA A 225 13.36 8.68 -11.34
N VAL A 226 14.46 9.11 -11.96
CA VAL A 226 15.10 8.43 -13.09
C VAL A 226 16.54 8.07 -12.70
N GLY A 227 16.83 6.77 -12.65
CA GLY A 227 18.09 6.25 -12.12
C GLY A 227 18.23 6.50 -10.62
N GLY A 228 19.46 6.74 -10.16
CA GLY A 228 19.78 6.83 -8.74
C GLY A 228 20.34 5.54 -8.17
N SER A 229 20.76 5.55 -6.90
CA SER A 229 21.48 4.42 -6.29
C SER A 229 20.61 3.18 -6.00
N PHE A 230 19.28 3.33 -6.02
CA PHE A 230 18.33 2.26 -5.65
C PHE A 230 18.07 1.22 -6.74
N LEU A 231 18.36 1.57 -8.00
CA LEU A 231 18.10 0.74 -9.17
C LEU A 231 19.16 0.96 -10.25
N PRO A 232 19.27 0.05 -11.23
CA PRO A 232 20.11 0.30 -12.37
C PRO A 232 19.63 1.52 -13.18
N PRO A 233 20.54 2.31 -13.78
CA PRO A 233 20.17 3.47 -14.58
C PRO A 233 19.42 3.06 -15.87
N PRO A 234 18.75 4.01 -16.53
CA PRO A 234 18.22 3.79 -17.88
C PRO A 234 19.28 3.29 -18.86
N ASP A 235 18.86 2.48 -19.84
CA ASP A 235 19.70 2.05 -20.96
C ASP A 235 18.90 1.99 -22.27
N SER A 236 19.42 1.31 -23.30
CA SER A 236 18.75 1.18 -24.60
C SER A 236 17.42 0.40 -24.55
N THR A 237 17.12 -0.29 -23.45
CA THR A 237 15.83 -0.96 -23.24
C THR A 237 14.79 -0.06 -22.56
N THR A 238 15.19 1.12 -22.09
CA THR A 238 14.27 2.04 -21.42
C THR A 238 13.28 2.66 -22.41
N VAL A 239 11.99 2.43 -22.17
CA VAL A 239 10.90 2.99 -22.97
C VAL A 239 10.51 4.38 -22.45
N TRP A 240 10.31 5.32 -23.36
CA TRP A 240 9.91 6.71 -23.07
C TRP A 240 8.71 7.13 -23.94
N PRO A 241 7.84 8.05 -23.48
CA PRO A 241 7.77 8.58 -22.11
C PRO A 241 7.21 7.54 -21.13
N GLN A 242 7.47 7.73 -19.84
CA GLN A 242 6.79 6.98 -18.76
C GLN A 242 5.84 7.89 -18.01
N LYS A 243 4.74 7.32 -17.52
CA LYS A 243 3.72 8.06 -16.78
C LYS A 243 3.42 7.34 -15.48
N PHE A 244 3.40 8.10 -14.40
CA PHE A 244 2.86 7.71 -13.11
C PHE A 244 1.49 8.38 -12.98
N LEU A 245 0.43 7.57 -12.98
CA LEU A 245 -0.94 8.04 -12.94
C LEU A 245 -1.48 7.86 -11.53
N ILE A 246 -2.02 8.91 -10.95
CA ILE A 246 -2.63 8.88 -9.62
C ILE A 246 -4.09 9.29 -9.76
N ASP A 247 -4.97 8.35 -9.45
CA ASP A 247 -6.42 8.50 -9.51
C ASP A 247 -6.95 9.28 -8.31
N TYR A 248 -6.46 8.98 -7.11
CA TYR A 248 -6.77 9.78 -5.93
C TYR A 248 -5.68 9.72 -4.86
N VAL A 249 -5.70 10.73 -4.00
CA VAL A 249 -5.06 10.70 -2.68
C VAL A 249 -6.13 10.95 -1.62
N ARG A 250 -6.23 10.07 -0.63
CA ARG A 250 -7.21 10.17 0.47
C ARG A 250 -6.52 9.97 1.81
N ILE A 251 -6.84 10.84 2.75
CA ILE A 251 -6.30 10.81 4.12
C ILE A 251 -7.47 10.74 5.09
N HIS A 252 -7.39 9.79 6.01
CA HIS A 252 -8.45 9.48 6.95
C HIS A 252 -7.98 9.58 8.39
N ASP A 253 -8.85 10.06 9.27
CA ASP A 253 -8.72 9.89 10.70
C ASP A 253 -9.33 8.58 11.16
N ARG A 254 -8.77 7.98 12.20
CA ARG A 254 -9.36 6.76 12.76
C ARG A 254 -10.65 7.16 13.47
N ASN A 255 -11.76 6.61 13.00
CA ASN A 255 -13.03 6.70 13.67
C ASN A 255 -13.09 5.56 14.71
N ASP A 256 -13.36 5.93 15.96
CA ASP A 256 -13.52 5.04 17.09
C ASP A 256 -14.85 4.27 17.09
N ASP A 257 -15.68 4.48 16.05
CA ASP A 257 -16.74 3.57 15.67
C ASP A 257 -16.21 2.13 15.55
N PRO A 258 -16.90 1.15 16.15
CA PRO A 258 -16.36 -0.19 16.23
C PRO A 258 -16.17 -0.80 14.84
N ILE A 259 -14.91 -1.13 14.49
CA ILE A 259 -14.57 -1.81 13.25
C ILE A 259 -15.23 -3.19 13.27
N ARG A 260 -16.05 -3.50 12.26
CA ARG A 260 -16.76 -4.79 12.12
C ARG A 260 -16.09 -5.68 11.09
N PHE A 261 -16.42 -6.98 11.11
CA PHE A 261 -15.96 -7.89 10.08
C PHE A 261 -16.39 -7.44 8.68
N ARG A 262 -15.45 -7.38 7.73
CA ARG A 262 -15.71 -7.07 6.32
C ARG A 262 -15.70 -8.36 5.50
N ASN A 263 -16.72 -8.59 4.68
CA ASN A 263 -16.67 -9.63 3.66
C ASN A 263 -15.83 -9.10 2.48
N GLY A 264 -14.74 -9.78 2.12
CA GLY A 264 -13.88 -9.41 0.98
C GLY A 264 -14.48 -9.73 -0.40
N GLN A 265 -15.81 -9.93 -0.45
CA GLN A 265 -16.53 -10.50 -1.59
C GLN A 265 -16.03 -11.89 -1.96
N PHE A 266 -15.73 -12.74 -0.97
CA PHE A 266 -15.10 -14.05 -1.20
C PHE A 266 -15.89 -15.00 -2.11
N GLU A 267 -17.18 -14.75 -2.29
CA GLU A 267 -18.08 -15.57 -3.11
C GLU A 267 -18.11 -15.12 -4.59
N GLU A 268 -17.57 -13.94 -4.91
CA GLU A 268 -17.57 -13.38 -6.26
C GLU A 268 -16.37 -13.89 -7.07
N SER A 269 -16.51 -13.96 -8.40
CA SER A 269 -15.43 -14.47 -9.29
C SER A 269 -14.19 -13.58 -9.36
N ASP A 270 -14.35 -12.34 -8.90
CA ASP A 270 -13.35 -11.29 -8.69
C ASP A 270 -13.17 -10.95 -7.20
N GLY A 271 -13.69 -11.79 -6.31
CA GLY A 271 -13.53 -11.69 -4.86
C GLY A 271 -12.07 -11.56 -4.42
N SER A 272 -11.86 -10.94 -3.26
CA SER A 272 -10.51 -10.61 -2.78
C SER A 272 -10.34 -10.88 -1.28
N LEU A 273 -9.10 -10.89 -0.81
CA LEU A 273 -8.78 -10.84 0.63
C LEU A 273 -8.67 -9.39 1.13
N ALA A 274 -9.27 -8.42 0.42
CA ALA A 274 -9.22 -7.02 0.82
C ALA A 274 -9.73 -6.83 2.26
N GLY A 275 -8.91 -6.21 3.10
CA GLY A 275 -9.19 -6.01 4.51
C GLY A 275 -8.87 -7.22 5.40
N TRP A 276 -8.32 -8.31 4.86
CA TRP A 276 -7.86 -9.47 5.62
C TRP A 276 -6.35 -9.66 5.43
N SER A 277 -5.64 -9.84 6.54
CA SER A 277 -4.26 -10.30 6.56
C SER A 277 -4.22 -11.82 6.47
N VAL A 278 -3.29 -12.38 5.70
CA VAL A 278 -3.07 -13.83 5.64
C VAL A 278 -1.84 -14.21 6.45
N PHE A 279 -1.88 -15.34 7.14
CA PHE A 279 -0.70 -15.91 7.79
C PHE A 279 -0.58 -17.42 7.53
N GLY A 280 0.65 -17.92 7.61
CA GLY A 280 0.92 -19.35 7.66
C GLY A 280 2.39 -19.70 7.86
N ASN A 281 2.69 -20.99 8.03
CA ASN A 281 4.02 -21.49 8.39
C ASN A 281 5.09 -21.29 7.30
N LYS A 282 4.67 -21.14 6.05
CA LYS A 282 5.56 -20.81 4.92
C LYS A 282 5.13 -19.47 4.35
N ARG A 283 6.10 -18.56 4.20
CA ARG A 283 5.97 -17.32 3.44
C ARG A 283 5.72 -17.69 1.96
N ASP A 284 4.87 -16.94 1.27
CA ASP A 284 4.74 -17.00 -0.20
C ASP A 284 4.20 -18.31 -0.81
N VAL A 285 3.38 -19.04 -0.07
CA VAL A 285 2.57 -20.16 -0.60
C VAL A 285 1.08 -19.82 -0.53
N ASN A 286 0.28 -20.36 -1.47
CA ASN A 286 -1.17 -20.19 -1.57
C ASN A 286 -1.93 -20.82 -0.38
N ASN A 287 -1.75 -20.29 0.83
CA ASN A 287 -2.39 -20.77 2.06
C ASN A 287 -3.86 -20.34 2.17
N VAL A 288 -4.31 -19.44 1.29
CA VAL A 288 -5.70 -18.94 1.23
C VAL A 288 -6.06 -18.71 -0.24
N SER A 289 -7.24 -19.15 -0.68
CA SER A 289 -7.82 -18.79 -1.99
C SER A 289 -9.22 -18.24 -1.79
N VAL A 290 -9.56 -17.24 -2.60
CA VAL A 290 -10.86 -16.56 -2.63
C VAL A 290 -11.74 -17.00 -3.81
N HIS A 291 -11.39 -18.09 -4.52
CA HIS A 291 -12.28 -18.66 -5.53
C HIS A 291 -11.95 -20.13 -5.86
N ASN A 292 -12.96 -20.83 -6.40
CA ASN A 292 -13.10 -22.20 -6.91
C ASN A 292 -13.43 -23.35 -5.94
N GLU A 293 -13.33 -23.14 -4.62
CA GLU A 293 -13.58 -24.21 -3.64
C GLU A 293 -14.03 -23.72 -2.25
N ALA A 294 -14.34 -22.43 -2.07
CA ALA A 294 -15.01 -21.98 -0.84
C ALA A 294 -16.42 -22.60 -0.80
N ALA A 295 -16.80 -23.17 0.34
CA ALA A 295 -18.12 -23.77 0.51
C ALA A 295 -19.22 -22.71 0.37
N THR A 296 -20.43 -23.14 0.04
CA THR A 296 -21.63 -22.28 -0.05
C THR A 296 -21.85 -21.49 1.24
N GLY A 297 -21.99 -20.16 1.17
CA GLY A 297 -22.28 -19.32 2.34
C GLY A 297 -22.18 -17.82 2.02
N ALA A 298 -22.30 -16.98 3.04
CA ALA A 298 -21.97 -15.55 2.95
C ALA A 298 -20.69 -15.30 3.77
N ALA A 299 -19.70 -14.65 3.16
CA ALA A 299 -18.38 -14.40 3.73
C ALA A 299 -17.56 -15.68 4.03
N SER A 300 -17.57 -16.65 3.11
CA SER A 300 -16.81 -17.90 3.22
C SER A 300 -15.50 -17.80 2.45
N LEU A 301 -14.40 -18.25 3.05
CA LEU A 301 -13.08 -18.31 2.39
C LEU A 301 -12.49 -19.70 2.56
N LYS A 302 -11.60 -20.09 1.64
CA LYS A 302 -10.89 -21.36 1.74
C LYS A 302 -9.47 -21.17 2.25
N LEU A 303 -9.12 -21.90 3.30
CA LEU A 303 -7.76 -22.04 3.81
C LEU A 303 -7.13 -23.33 3.27
N PHE A 304 -5.83 -23.29 2.96
CA PHE A 304 -5.03 -24.43 2.50
C PHE A 304 -3.89 -24.72 3.47
N GLY A 305 -3.68 -26.00 3.76
CA GLY A 305 -2.49 -26.50 4.42
C GLY A 305 -1.77 -27.51 3.52
N GLN A 306 -0.45 -27.36 3.35
CA GLN A 306 0.41 -28.45 2.89
C GLN A 306 0.57 -29.48 4.02
N PHE A 307 0.13 -30.71 3.78
CA PHE A 307 0.25 -31.84 4.70
C PHE A 307 1.58 -32.59 4.45
N THR A 308 2.70 -32.03 4.90
CA THR A 308 4.04 -32.64 4.73
C THR A 308 4.54 -33.35 6.01
N GLY A 309 3.64 -33.93 6.80
CA GLY A 309 3.99 -34.70 8.00
C GLY A 309 4.27 -33.88 9.26
N SER A 310 4.06 -32.56 9.23
CA SER A 310 4.13 -31.66 10.39
C SER A 310 2.87 -30.81 10.50
N THR A 311 2.60 -30.27 11.69
CA THR A 311 1.47 -29.36 11.93
C THR A 311 1.59 -28.13 11.03
N ASN A 312 0.54 -27.85 10.27
CA ASN A 312 0.46 -26.66 9.43
C ASN A 312 -0.52 -25.64 10.03
N PHE A 313 -0.09 -24.38 10.10
CA PHE A 313 -0.94 -23.26 10.47
C PHE A 313 -1.16 -22.39 9.23
N SER A 314 -2.42 -22.12 8.94
CA SER A 314 -2.87 -21.19 7.89
C SER A 314 -4.10 -20.47 8.41
N GLY A 315 -4.21 -19.19 8.16
CA GLY A 315 -5.40 -18.44 8.56
C GLY A 315 -5.44 -17.05 7.99
N VAL A 316 -6.54 -16.38 8.33
CA VAL A 316 -6.74 -14.96 8.05
C VAL A 316 -6.96 -14.22 9.36
N SER A 317 -6.64 -12.93 9.38
CA SER A 317 -6.98 -12.04 10.48
C SER A 317 -7.51 -10.72 9.95
N GLN A 318 -8.43 -10.14 10.70
CA GLN A 318 -8.90 -8.79 10.47
C GLN A 318 -9.00 -8.09 11.82
N GLY A 319 -8.57 -6.84 11.86
CA GLY A 319 -8.79 -5.98 13.01
C GLY A 319 -10.25 -5.61 13.10
N ILE A 320 -10.85 -5.90 14.24
CA ILE A 320 -12.19 -5.48 14.60
C ILE A 320 -12.14 -4.80 15.96
N THR A 321 -13.12 -3.96 16.26
CA THR A 321 -13.34 -3.45 17.61
C THR A 321 -14.29 -4.40 18.34
N VAL A 322 -13.82 -4.98 19.44
CA VAL A 322 -14.64 -5.80 20.34
C VAL A 322 -14.96 -5.02 21.60
N ALA A 323 -16.18 -5.16 22.09
CA ALA A 323 -16.62 -4.68 23.39
C ALA A 323 -17.25 -5.84 24.17
N GLU A 324 -17.37 -5.70 25.49
CA GLU A 324 -18.06 -6.68 26.31
C GLU A 324 -19.48 -6.93 25.79
N GLY A 325 -19.86 -8.20 25.64
CA GLY A 325 -21.15 -8.61 25.09
C GLY A 325 -21.23 -8.71 23.56
N HIS A 326 -20.17 -8.33 22.81
CA HIS A 326 -20.12 -8.62 21.38
C HIS A 326 -20.02 -10.12 21.11
N GLU A 327 -20.78 -10.61 20.14
CA GLU A 327 -20.76 -12.01 19.70
C GLU A 327 -20.00 -12.15 18.38
N VAL A 328 -19.09 -13.12 18.31
CA VAL A 328 -18.41 -13.54 17.07
C VAL A 328 -18.76 -15.00 16.83
N ARG A 329 -19.27 -15.28 15.63
CA ARG A 329 -19.60 -16.64 15.18
C ARG A 329 -18.73 -16.99 13.98
N ALA A 330 -18.15 -18.18 13.99
CA ALA A 330 -17.51 -18.76 12.82
C ALA A 330 -17.88 -20.25 12.74
N GLU A 331 -18.04 -20.73 11.52
CA GLU A 331 -18.26 -22.13 11.22
C GLU A 331 -17.11 -22.63 10.35
N ALA A 332 -16.63 -23.84 10.61
CA ALA A 332 -15.63 -24.49 9.78
C ALA A 332 -16.16 -25.80 9.25
N ALA A 333 -16.01 -25.98 7.94
CA ALA A 333 -16.16 -27.25 7.27
C ALA A 333 -14.80 -27.69 6.71
N SER A 334 -14.55 -29.00 6.70
CA SER A 334 -13.37 -29.57 6.03
C SER A 334 -13.83 -30.41 4.85
N PHE A 335 -13.15 -30.25 3.72
CA PHE A 335 -13.42 -31.01 2.50
C PHE A 335 -12.13 -31.65 2.02
N ILE A 336 -12.21 -32.92 1.63
CA ILE A 336 -11.11 -33.70 1.08
C ILE A 336 -11.57 -34.17 -0.29
N ARG A 337 -10.85 -33.81 -1.35
CA ARG A 337 -11.18 -34.30 -2.70
C ARG A 337 -10.93 -35.79 -2.75
N SER A 338 -11.77 -36.52 -3.49
CA SER A 338 -11.62 -37.98 -3.67
C SER A 338 -10.29 -38.39 -4.30
N GLN A 339 -9.64 -37.48 -5.04
CA GLN A 339 -8.32 -37.67 -5.64
C GLN A 339 -7.14 -37.36 -4.71
N ASP A 340 -7.37 -36.74 -3.55
CA ASP A 340 -6.34 -36.45 -2.57
C ASP A 340 -6.16 -37.64 -1.62
N SER A 341 -4.96 -38.24 -1.59
CA SER A 341 -4.68 -39.31 -0.64
C SER A 341 -4.21 -38.73 0.70
N ILE A 342 -5.06 -38.82 1.72
CA ILE A 342 -4.63 -38.58 3.09
C ILE A 342 -3.94 -39.85 3.60
N ALA A 343 -2.63 -39.77 3.84
CA ALA A 343 -1.87 -40.86 4.45
C ALA A 343 -2.23 -40.97 5.95
N SER A 344 -2.35 -42.20 6.45
CA SER A 344 -2.65 -42.54 7.85
C SER A 344 -4.06 -42.19 8.36
N THR A 345 -4.46 -42.79 9.48
CA THR A 345 -5.78 -42.62 10.10
C THR A 345 -5.83 -41.53 11.18
N GLY A 346 -4.73 -40.78 11.39
CA GLY A 346 -4.56 -39.84 12.51
C GLY A 346 -4.71 -38.35 12.16
N ASN A 347 -5.33 -38.03 11.04
CA ASN A 347 -5.41 -36.65 10.54
C ASN A 347 -6.49 -35.86 11.27
N THR A 348 -6.15 -34.66 11.75
CA THR A 348 -7.07 -33.77 12.46
C THR A 348 -7.04 -32.37 11.85
N VAL A 349 -8.20 -31.72 11.83
CA VAL A 349 -8.35 -30.29 11.49
C VAL A 349 -8.84 -29.59 12.75
N GLN A 350 -8.18 -28.49 13.12
CA GLN A 350 -8.55 -27.68 14.27
C GLN A 350 -8.83 -26.25 13.81
N MET A 351 -10.03 -25.74 14.09
CA MET A 351 -10.34 -24.32 13.95
C MET A 351 -10.10 -23.64 15.30
N LYS A 352 -9.47 -22.48 15.28
CA LYS A 352 -9.29 -21.62 16.45
C LYS A 352 -9.70 -20.20 16.09
N ILE A 353 -10.44 -19.54 16.99
CA ILE A 353 -10.72 -18.11 16.94
C ILE A 353 -9.94 -17.48 18.09
N GLU A 354 -9.10 -16.50 17.78
CA GLU A 354 -8.28 -15.80 18.76
C GLU A 354 -8.49 -14.29 18.60
N PHE A 355 -8.46 -13.59 19.73
CA PHE A 355 -8.52 -12.13 19.77
C PHE A 355 -7.21 -11.62 20.35
N TYR A 356 -6.58 -10.69 19.64
CA TYR A 356 -5.37 -10.02 20.08
C TYR A 356 -5.66 -8.54 20.25
N SER A 357 -5.10 -7.93 21.28
CA SER A 357 -5.12 -6.47 21.49
C SER A 357 -4.37 -5.72 20.39
N ASP A 358 -3.57 -6.42 19.59
CA ASP A 358 -2.79 -5.88 18.49
C ASP A 358 -3.17 -6.47 17.13
N PHE A 359 -3.45 -5.58 16.16
CA PHE A 359 -3.64 -5.95 14.76
C PHE A 359 -2.42 -6.71 14.22
N GLY A 360 -2.62 -7.94 13.76
CA GLY A 360 -1.55 -8.83 13.26
C GLY A 360 -0.98 -9.80 14.30
N GLY A 361 -1.53 -9.84 15.52
CA GLY A 361 -1.21 -10.88 16.51
C GLY A 361 -1.38 -12.29 15.93
N ARG A 362 -0.45 -13.18 16.28
CA ARG A 362 -0.38 -14.54 15.73
C ARG A 362 -0.50 -15.57 16.84
N TYR A 363 -0.92 -16.78 16.48
CA TYR A 363 -0.84 -17.92 17.37
C TYR A 363 0.57 -18.05 17.97
N GLY A 364 0.67 -17.99 19.30
CA GLY A 364 1.92 -18.11 20.05
C GLY A 364 2.74 -16.82 20.24
N SER A 365 2.29 -15.65 19.77
CA SER A 365 2.91 -14.38 20.18
C SER A 365 2.46 -14.01 21.60
N SER A 366 3.39 -13.59 22.47
CA SER A 366 3.04 -12.85 23.67
C SER A 366 2.35 -11.56 23.22
N ALA A 367 1.19 -11.27 23.81
CA ALA A 367 0.41 -10.06 23.54
C ALA A 367 1.28 -8.80 23.46
#